data_AF-A0A2E0M9S8-F1
#
_entry.id   AF-A0A2E0M9S8-F1
#
_cell.length_a   1.000
_cell.length_b   1.000
_cell.length_c   1.000
_cell.angle_alpha   90.00
_cell.angle_beta   90.00
_cell.angle_gamma   90.00
#
_symmetry.space_group_name_H-M   'P 1'
#
loop_
_entity.id
_entity.type
_entity.pdbx_description
1 polymer ?
#
loop_
_entity_poly.entity_id
_entity_poly.type
_entity_poly.pdbx_seq_one_letter_code
_entity_poly.pdbx_strand_id
1 'polypeptide(L)' 'MVCTIQRDDRTQRKALQESLTSEAETESIDDQQFSFNLHEANAKDLRAMWNTRIRGLIAADEILKVIQTAGSSTNSD' A
#
# COMPACT_ATOMS: atom_id res chain seq x y z
N MET A 1 10.09 -12.75 1.12
CA MET A 1 9.18 -12.67 -0.03
C MET A 1 8.92 -11.20 -0.30
N VAL A 2 9.24 -10.75 -1.50
CA VAL A 2 9.16 -9.34 -1.89
C VAL A 2 7.83 -9.08 -2.60
N CYS A 3 7.16 -7.99 -2.24
CA CYS A 3 5.97 -7.51 -2.92
C CYS A 3 6.24 -6.09 -3.42
N THR A 4 6.10 -5.90 -4.73
CA THR A 4 6.21 -4.59 -5.38
C THR A 4 4.82 -4.08 -5.73
N ILE A 5 4.53 -2.84 -5.38
CA ILE A 5 3.26 -2.17 -5.62
C ILE A 5 3.51 -0.99 -6.56
N GLN A 6 2.72 -0.93 -7.63
CA GLN A 6 2.73 0.16 -8.60
C GLN A 6 1.49 1.04 -8.45
N ARG A 7 1.68 2.35 -8.61
CA ARG A 7 0.66 3.39 -8.58
C ARG A 7 1.03 4.51 -9.54
N ASP A 8 0.05 4.95 -10.33
CA ASP A 8 0.25 6.04 -11.29
C ASP A 8 0.28 7.42 -10.61
N ASP A 9 -0.43 7.55 -9.47
CA ASP A 9 -0.45 8.78 -8.67
C ASP A 9 0.59 8.73 -7.55
N ARG A 10 1.55 9.65 -7.58
CA ARG A 10 2.66 9.75 -6.62
C ARG A 10 2.17 9.98 -5.18
N THR A 11 1.09 10.72 -5.00
CA THR A 11 0.52 11.02 -3.67
C THR A 11 -0.12 9.78 -3.08
N GLN A 12 -0.90 9.04 -3.86
CA GLN A 12 -1.47 7.75 -3.46
C GLN A 12 -0.39 6.72 -3.18
N ARG A 13 0.62 6.63 -4.05
CA ARG A 13 1.77 5.74 -3.84
C ARG A 13 2.40 6.00 -2.48
N LYS A 14 2.68 7.27 -2.17
CA LYS A 14 3.29 7.67 -0.90
C LYS A 14 2.36 7.38 0.28
N ALA A 15 1.08 7.73 0.21
CA ALA A 15 0.11 7.47 1.27
C ALA A 15 -0.03 5.97 1.57
N LEU A 16 -0.07 5.13 0.52
CA LEU A 16 -0.16 3.69 0.66
C LEU A 16 1.13 3.09 1.23
N GLN A 17 2.30 3.58 0.81
CA GLN A 17 3.58 3.19 1.40
C GLN A 17 3.64 3.56 2.89
N GLU A 18 3.25 4.79 3.23
CA GLU A 18 3.26 5.29 4.60
C GLU A 18 2.33 4.47 5.52
N SER A 19 1.19 4.01 4.99
CA SER A 19 0.26 3.13 5.71
C SER A 19 0.86 1.80 6.17
N LEU A 20 1.95 1.33 5.53
CA LEU A 20 2.63 0.08 5.85
C LEU A 20 3.84 0.24 6.77
N THR A 21 4.34 1.45 6.98
CA THR A 21 5.64 1.70 7.62
C THR A 21 5.72 1.19 9.07
N SER A 22 4.57 1.09 9.76
CA SER A 22 4.49 0.52 11.12
C SER A 22 4.50 -1.01 11.13
N GLU A 23 4.30 -1.67 9.99
CA GLU A 23 4.09 -3.12 9.88
C GLU A 23 5.17 -3.87 9.10
N ALA A 24 5.89 -3.17 8.23
CA ALA A 24 6.96 -3.72 7.40
C ALA A 24 7.93 -2.62 6.97
N GLU A 25 9.19 -3.00 6.76
CA GLU A 25 10.16 -2.15 6.07
C GLU A 25 9.71 -1.97 4.61
N THR A 26 9.62 -0.71 4.18
CA THR A 26 9.28 -0.35 2.80
C THR A 26 10.43 0.37 2.13
N GLU A 27 10.57 0.16 0.83
CA GLU A 27 11.57 0.79 -0.01
C GLU A 27 10.90 1.44 -1.21
N SER A 28 11.15 2.73 -1.44
CA SER A 28 10.73 3.39 -2.69
C SER A 28 11.68 2.97 -3.82
N ILE A 29 11.12 2.49 -4.93
CA ILE A 29 11.89 2.08 -6.10
C ILE A 29 12.00 3.24 -7.09
N ASP A 30 10.86 3.88 -7.38
CA ASP A 30 10.75 5.07 -8.22
C ASP A 30 9.51 5.90 -7.82
N ASP A 31 9.12 6.89 -8.63
CA ASP A 31 7.96 7.75 -8.35
C ASP A 31 6.61 7.03 -8.38
N GLN A 32 6.55 5.84 -8.99
CA GLN A 32 5.34 5.02 -9.18
C GLN A 32 5.38 3.70 -8.41
N GLN A 33 6.54 3.30 -7.89
CA GLN A 33 6.73 1.99 -7.29
C GLN A 33 7.34 2.07 -5.89
N PHE A 34 6.84 1.20 -5.01
CA PHE A 34 7.51 0.88 -3.76
C PHE A 34 7.41 -0.62 -3.51
N SER A 35 8.27 -1.15 -2.65
CA SER A 35 8.21 -2.55 -2.24
C SER A 35 8.26 -2.69 -0.74
N PHE A 36 7.88 -3.87 -0.27
CA PHE A 36 8.15 -4.34 1.08
C PHE A 36 8.56 -5.82 1.03
N ASN A 37 9.34 -6.24 2.02
CA ASN A 37 9.78 -7.61 2.14
C ASN A 37 9.27 -8.22 3.44
N LEU A 38 8.75 -9.45 3.36
CA LEU A 38 8.40 -10.25 4.52
C LEU A 38 9.40 -11.40 4.66
N HIS A 39 10.04 -11.48 5.81
CA HIS A 39 10.94 -12.58 6.16
C HIS A 39 10.33 -13.37 7.31
N GLU A 40 10.05 -14.65 7.07
CA GLU A 40 9.59 -15.60 8.06
C GLU A 40 9.99 -17.01 7.58
N ALA A 41 10.57 -17.82 8.46
CA ALA A 41 11.10 -19.14 8.13
C ALA A 41 9.98 -20.16 7.94
N ASN A 42 8.88 -20.02 8.70
CA ASN A 42 7.74 -20.91 8.58
C ASN A 42 6.81 -20.46 7.44
N ALA A 43 6.61 -21.31 6.44
CA ALA A 43 5.80 -20.99 5.27
C ALA A 43 4.31 -20.68 5.61
N LYS A 44 3.75 -21.32 6.64
CA LYS A 44 2.38 -21.07 7.09
C LYS A 44 2.27 -19.68 7.72
N ASP A 45 3.25 -19.31 8.53
CA ASP A 45 3.28 -18.02 9.21
C ASP A 45 3.59 -16.88 8.22
N LEU A 46 4.51 -17.11 7.27
CA LEU A 46 4.76 -16.20 6.16
C LEU A 46 3.48 -15.94 5.35
N ARG A 47 2.71 -17.00 5.02
CA ARG A 47 1.41 -16.86 4.35
C ARG A 47 0.42 -16.08 5.20
N ALA A 48 0.39 -16.29 6.52
CA ALA A 48 -0.49 -15.54 7.41
C ALA A 48 -0.13 -14.05 7.44
N MET A 49 1.16 -13.72 7.58
CA MET A 49 1.66 -12.34 7.50
C MET A 49 1.29 -11.69 6.17
N TRP A 50 1.55 -12.37 5.06
CA TRP A 50 1.24 -11.87 3.73
C TRP A 50 -0.24 -11.56 3.55
N ASN A 51 -1.11 -12.51 3.90
CA ASN A 51 -2.56 -12.34 3.79
C ASN A 51 -3.06 -11.13 4.60
N THR A 52 -2.48 -10.89 5.78
CA THR A 52 -2.83 -9.73 6.61
C THR A 52 -2.40 -8.43 5.95
N ARG A 53 -1.16 -8.33 5.47
CA ARG A 53 -0.66 -7.11 4.80
C ARG A 53 -1.44 -6.79 3.53
N ILE A 54 -1.72 -7.80 2.69
CA ILE A 54 -2.48 -7.59 1.44
C ILE A 54 -3.90 -7.12 1.72
N ARG A 55 -4.60 -7.67 2.73
CA ARG A 55 -5.93 -7.17 3.11
C ARG A 55 -5.90 -5.74 3.63
N GLY A 56 -4.89 -5.39 4.45
CA GLY A 56 -4.70 -4.01 4.92
C GLY A 56 -4.48 -3.03 3.76
N LEU A 57 -3.65 -3.42 2.79
CA LEU A 57 -3.40 -2.65 1.56
C LEU A 57 -4.65 -2.44 0.70
N ILE A 58 -5.49 -3.47 0.55
CA ILE A 58 -6.76 -3.35 -0.19
C ILE A 58 -7.69 -2.36 0.52
N ALA A 59 -7.82 -2.45 1.84
CA ALA A 59 -8.66 -1.51 2.60
C ALA A 59 -8.14 -0.06 2.51
N ALA A 60 -6.82 0.14 2.63
CA ALA A 60 -6.22 1.46 2.47
C ALA A 60 -6.43 2.02 1.05
N ASP A 61 -6.33 1.18 0.03
CA ASP A 61 -6.62 1.56 -1.36
C ASP A 61 -8.07 2.01 -1.57
N GLU A 62 -9.03 1.27 -1.03
CA GLU A 62 -10.45 1.63 -1.12
C GLU A 62 -10.73 2.99 -0.47
N ILE A 63 -10.14 3.25 0.70
CA ILE A 63 -10.27 4.56 1.38
C ILE A 63 -9.65 5.68 0.54
N LEU A 64 -8.45 5.48 -0.02
CA LEU A 64 -7.78 6.48 -0.84
C LEU A 64 -8.60 6.85 -2.10
N LYS A 65 -9.26 5.87 -2.73
CA LYS A 65 -10.17 6.12 -3.87
C LYS A 65 -11.40 6.94 -3.47
N VAL A 66 -11.99 6.66 -2.32
CA VAL A 66 -13.14 7.42 -1.79
C VAL A 66 -12.76 8.87 -1.50
N ILE A 67 -11.61 9.09 -0.85
CA ILE A 67 -11.12 10.44 -0.52
C ILE A 67 -10.88 11.25 -1.80
N GLN A 68 -10.27 10.66 -2.83
CA GLN A 68 -10.08 11.34 -4.12
C GLN A 68 -11.40 11.73 -4.78
N THR A 69 -12.38 10.83 -4.77
CA THR A 69 -13.70 11.09 -5.37
C THR A 69 -14.41 12.23 -4.63
N ALA A 70 -14.35 12.23 -3.29
CA ALA A 70 -14.93 13.28 -2.46
C ALA A 70 -14.25 14.65 -2.69
N GLY A 71 -12.93 14.69 -2.74
CA GLY A 71 -12.16 15.92 -2.99
C GLY A 71 -12.30 16.46 -4.42
N SER A 72 -12.55 15.60 -5.40
CA SER A 72 -12.83 16.02 -6.78
C SER A 72 -14.22 16.64 -6.94
N SER A 73 -15.17 16.30 -6.06
CA SER A 73 -16.57 16.74 -6.15
C SER A 73 -16.79 18.16 -5.58
N THR A 74 -15.82 18.73 -4.86
CA THR A 74 -15.93 20.08 -4.27
C THR A 74 -15.33 21.20 -5.13
N ASN A 75 -14.86 20.90 -6.34
CA ASN A 75 -14.26 21.88 -7.26
C ASN A 75 -15.15 22.16 -8.50
N SER A 76 -16.46 22.19 -8.32
CA SER A 76 -17.41 22.59 -9.38
C SER A 76 -18.42 23.57 -8.82
N ASP A 77 -17.99 24.84 -8.73
CA ASP A 77 -18.85 26.03 -8.65
C ASP A 77 -18.19 27.15 -9.47
#